data_AF-A0A1B0D2K0-F1
#
_entry.id   AF-A0A1B0D2K0-F1
#
_cell.length_a   1.000
_cell.length_b   1.000
_cell.length_c   1.000
_cell.angle_alpha   90.00
_cell.angle_beta   90.00
_cell.angle_gamma   90.00
#
_symmetry.space_group_name_H-M   'P 1'
#
loop_
_entity.id
_entity.type
_entity.pdbx_description
1 polymer ?
#
loop_
_entity_poly.entity_id
_entity_poly.type
_entity_poly.pdbx_seq_one_letter_code
_entity_poly.pdbx_strand_id
1 'polypeptide(L)'
;MTGREPSLAQEAQTELSSVEKYELEWIELCTDLSQCEYLVKLREKAIEGDLKVSKFRSICWALLLRVFQHDPTNWLKQRREAREAYQDLKAQFNHNPYQGNVPNNDDPLSQSNESVWNQHFCDQELSKLIRQDVQRTFPGIDFFRKPQIQEIMTNILFCYARSNPLICYRQGMHELLAPLVFIIHSDHRVLSHVKDLVQCVKYDPHTLQEILDPEFLEEDS
;
A
#
# COMPACT_ATOMS: atom_id res chain seq x y z
N MET A 1 46.50 54.02 11.90
CA MET A 1 46.23 52.79 12.68
C MET A 1 44.75 52.45 12.47
N THR A 2 44.31 52.03 11.28
CA THR A 2 44.35 50.65 10.73
C THR A 2 43.96 49.57 11.73
N GLY A 3 42.68 49.21 11.68
CA GLY A 3 42.22 47.82 11.60
C GLY A 3 41.98 47.07 12.91
N ARG A 4 40.72 46.72 13.18
CA ARG A 4 40.16 45.38 12.90
C ARG A 4 38.77 45.25 13.54
N GLU A 5 37.73 45.15 12.73
CA GLU A 5 36.77 44.05 12.91
C GLU A 5 37.36 42.82 12.17
N PRO A 6 37.08 41.59 12.62
CA PRO A 6 35.86 40.93 12.14
C PRO A 6 35.13 40.02 13.16
N SER A 7 33.81 39.98 12.98
CA SER A 7 32.95 38.78 12.90
C SER A 7 32.99 37.72 14.00
N LEU A 8 31.85 37.56 14.66
CA LEU A 8 31.20 36.25 14.77
C LEU A 8 29.70 36.44 14.47
N ALA A 9 29.36 36.47 13.18
CA ALA A 9 28.04 36.02 12.77
C ALA A 9 27.96 34.54 13.18
N GLN A 10 27.23 34.25 14.25
CA GLN A 10 26.73 32.90 14.49
C GLN A 10 25.79 32.60 13.33
N GLU A 11 26.26 31.82 12.36
CA GLU A 11 25.40 31.15 11.40
C GLU A 11 24.43 30.29 12.23
N ALA A 12 23.23 30.81 12.45
CA ALA A 12 22.12 29.98 12.91
C ALA A 12 21.91 28.94 11.82
N GLN A 13 22.34 27.70 12.06
CA GLN A 13 21.86 26.55 11.32
C GLN A 13 20.36 26.48 11.58
N THR A 14 19.58 27.07 10.66
CA THR A 14 18.12 27.02 10.70
C THR A 14 17.73 25.55 10.59
N GLU A 15 17.33 24.96 11.71
CA GLU A 15 16.90 23.57 11.74
C GLU A 15 15.62 23.44 10.90
N LEU A 16 15.64 22.54 9.92
CA LEU A 16 14.50 22.30 9.05
C LEU A 16 13.29 21.82 9.86
N SER A 17 12.12 22.38 9.55
CA SER A 17 10.84 21.92 10.10
C SER A 17 10.54 20.47 9.67
N SER A 18 9.64 19.80 10.37
CA SER A 18 9.22 18.44 10.03
C SER A 18 8.61 18.33 8.63
N VAL A 19 7.93 19.38 8.16
CA VAL A 19 7.38 19.46 6.80
C VAL A 19 8.50 19.59 5.78
N GLU A 20 9.46 20.49 5.99
CA GLU A 20 10.60 20.64 5.08
C GLU A 20 11.43 19.36 5.01
N LYS A 21 11.64 18.67 6.13
CA LYS A 21 12.31 17.35 6.16
C LYS A 21 11.56 16.32 5.31
N TYR A 22 10.23 16.29 5.38
CA TYR A 22 9.39 15.39 4.57
C TYR A 22 9.45 15.72 3.06
N GLU A 23 9.36 17.01 2.71
CA GLU A 23 9.46 17.45 1.31
C GLU A 23 10.84 17.17 0.71
N LEU A 24 11.91 17.41 1.49
CA LEU A 24 13.27 17.13 1.07
C LEU A 24 13.50 15.64 0.83
N GLU A 25 13.01 14.77 1.73
CA GLU A 25 13.12 13.31 1.53
C GLU A 25 12.40 12.84 0.26
N TRP A 26 11.24 13.44 -0.08
CA TRP A 26 10.55 13.14 -1.34
C TRP A 26 11.36 13.55 -2.57
N ILE A 27 11.92 14.76 -2.56
CA ILE A 27 12.76 15.26 -3.66
C ILE A 27 14.00 14.40 -3.82
N GLU A 28 14.67 14.06 -2.73
CA GLU A 28 15.85 13.19 -2.73
C GLU A 28 15.51 11.81 -3.30
N LEU A 29 14.38 11.21 -2.87
CA LEU A 29 13.91 9.95 -3.43
C LEU A 29 13.71 10.04 -4.95
N CYS A 30 12.93 11.00 -5.43
CA CYS A 30 12.69 11.17 -6.86
C CYS A 30 13.96 11.49 -7.66
N THR A 31 14.90 12.23 -7.07
CA THR A 31 16.17 12.58 -7.70
C THR A 31 17.10 11.37 -7.79
N ASP A 32 17.22 10.59 -6.71
CA ASP A 32 18.05 9.38 -6.68
C ASP A 32 17.57 8.35 -7.71
N LEU A 33 16.25 8.24 -7.90
CA LEU A 33 15.64 7.33 -8.88
C LEU A 33 16.02 7.63 -10.34
N SER A 34 16.41 8.87 -10.65
CA SER A 34 16.89 9.24 -11.99
C SER A 34 18.31 8.71 -12.29
N GLN A 35 19.01 8.17 -11.29
CA GLN A 35 20.38 7.67 -11.42
C GLN A 35 20.42 6.18 -11.74
N CYS A 36 21.42 5.75 -12.54
CA CYS A 36 21.58 4.36 -12.97
C CYS A 36 21.74 3.33 -11.82
N GLU A 37 22.12 3.77 -10.62
CA GLU A 37 22.45 2.89 -9.48
C GLU A 37 21.42 2.96 -8.34
N TYR A 38 20.25 3.58 -8.54
CA TYR A 38 19.29 3.82 -7.46
C TYR A 38 18.90 2.56 -6.69
N LEU A 39 18.75 1.40 -7.36
CA LEU A 39 18.40 0.14 -6.73
C LEU A 39 19.49 -0.38 -5.81
N VAL A 40 20.75 -0.13 -6.14
CA VAL A 40 21.88 -0.56 -5.31
C VAL A 40 21.84 0.24 -4.01
N LYS A 41 21.76 1.58 -4.11
CA LYS A 41 21.62 2.46 -2.95
C LYS A 41 20.38 2.15 -2.11
N LEU A 42 19.24 1.89 -2.75
CA LEU A 42 18.00 1.55 -2.04
C LEU A 42 18.11 0.21 -1.31
N ARG A 43 18.81 -0.77 -1.89
CA ARG A 43 19.07 -2.07 -1.23
C ARG A 43 20.04 -1.93 -0.07
N GLU A 44 21.08 -1.11 -0.20
CA GLU A 44 22.01 -0.81 0.90
C GLU A 44 21.26 -0.19 2.09
N LYS A 45 20.47 0.88 1.84
CA LYS A 45 19.58 1.48 2.86
C LYS A 45 18.63 0.45 3.49
N ALA A 46 18.13 -0.52 2.72
CA ALA A 46 17.26 -1.57 3.24
C ALA A 46 18.01 -2.56 4.15
N ILE A 47 19.22 -2.97 3.77
CA ILE A 47 20.07 -3.90 4.53
C ILE A 47 20.56 -3.28 5.83
N GLU A 48 20.91 -1.99 5.79
CA GLU A 48 21.37 -1.22 6.96
C GLU A 48 20.23 -0.87 7.93
N GLY A 49 18.98 -1.02 7.48
CA GLY A 49 17.79 -0.75 8.29
C GLY A 49 17.32 0.70 8.27
N ASP A 50 17.94 1.55 7.44
CA ASP A 50 17.65 2.98 7.34
C ASP A 50 16.25 3.28 6.81
N LEU A 51 15.63 2.34 6.07
CA LEU A 51 14.23 2.47 5.67
C LEU A 51 13.25 2.50 6.85
N LYS A 52 13.68 2.13 8.08
CA LYS A 52 12.84 2.22 9.29
C LYS A 52 12.37 3.64 9.58
N VAL A 53 13.20 4.65 9.30
CA VAL A 53 12.92 6.06 9.65
C VAL A 53 12.30 6.85 8.51
N SER A 54 12.36 6.30 7.29
CA SER A 54 11.81 6.91 6.07
C SER A 54 10.31 7.17 6.17
N LYS A 55 9.88 8.30 5.61
CA LYS A 55 8.46 8.68 5.50
C LYS A 55 7.77 8.12 4.26
N PHE A 56 8.54 7.43 3.40
CA PHE A 56 8.11 6.85 2.13
C PHE A 56 8.48 5.37 2.05
N ARG A 57 8.41 4.68 3.19
CA ARG A 57 8.84 3.27 3.29
C ARG A 57 8.00 2.37 2.38
N SER A 58 6.72 2.64 2.22
CA SER A 58 5.83 1.93 1.29
C SER A 58 6.27 2.09 -0.16
N ILE A 59 6.71 3.29 -0.56
CA ILE A 59 7.23 3.56 -1.91
C ILE A 59 8.56 2.83 -2.15
N CYS A 60 9.46 2.87 -1.17
CA CYS A 60 10.71 2.11 -1.20
C CYS A 60 10.45 0.61 -1.37
N TRP A 61 9.45 0.06 -0.66
CA TRP A 61 9.04 -1.34 -0.80
C TRP A 61 8.42 -1.63 -2.18
N ALA A 62 7.54 -0.75 -2.68
CA ALA A 62 6.97 -0.88 -4.02
C ALA A 62 8.06 -0.94 -5.10
N LEU A 63 9.14 -0.15 -4.97
CA LEU A 63 10.28 -0.19 -5.87
C LEU A 63 11.10 -1.49 -5.76
N LEU A 64 11.37 -1.94 -4.54
CA LEU A 64 12.11 -3.19 -4.29
C LEU A 64 11.33 -4.43 -4.77
N LEU A 65 10.01 -4.42 -4.60
CA LEU A 65 9.07 -5.46 -5.04
C LEU A 65 8.68 -5.34 -6.52
N ARG A 66 9.19 -4.32 -7.23
CA ARG A 66 8.92 -4.06 -8.66
C ARG A 66 7.46 -3.73 -8.99
N VAL A 67 6.70 -3.27 -8.01
CA VAL A 67 5.36 -2.69 -8.22
C VAL A 67 5.49 -1.36 -8.98
N PHE A 68 6.45 -0.54 -8.58
CA PHE A 68 6.81 0.66 -9.32
C PHE A 68 8.10 0.50 -10.11
N GLN A 69 8.09 1.02 -11.33
CA GLN A 69 9.29 1.25 -12.12
C GLN A 69 10.10 2.43 -11.58
N HIS A 70 11.35 2.54 -12.02
CA HIS A 70 12.28 3.57 -11.56
C HIS A 70 11.86 4.99 -11.92
N ASP A 71 11.22 5.17 -13.07
CA ASP A 71 10.83 6.49 -13.58
C ASP A 71 9.53 6.97 -12.89
N PRO A 72 9.60 8.00 -12.01
CA PRO A 72 8.45 8.50 -11.28
C PRO A 72 7.35 9.08 -12.19
N THR A 73 7.70 9.51 -13.42
CA THR A 73 6.71 10.05 -14.36
C THR A 73 5.66 9.02 -14.78
N ASN A 74 5.99 7.72 -14.66
CA ASN A 74 5.07 6.61 -14.96
C ASN A 74 4.29 6.12 -13.75
N TRP A 75 4.56 6.61 -12.53
CA TRP A 75 3.95 6.07 -11.31
C TRP A 75 2.45 6.29 -11.25
N LEU A 76 1.95 7.46 -11.65
CA LEU A 76 0.52 7.75 -11.68
C LEU A 76 -0.23 6.78 -12.59
N LYS A 77 0.32 6.52 -13.78
CA LYS A 77 -0.26 5.56 -14.72
C LYS A 77 -0.27 4.15 -14.12
N GLN A 78 0.87 3.66 -13.63
CA GLN A 78 0.99 2.34 -13.01
C GLN A 78 0.02 2.18 -11.83
N ARG A 79 -0.10 3.21 -10.99
CA ARG A 79 -0.98 3.22 -9.82
C ARG A 79 -2.45 3.13 -10.23
N ARG A 80 -2.89 3.92 -11.22
CA ARG A 80 -4.27 3.87 -11.73
C ARG A 80 -4.61 2.51 -12.35
N GLU A 81 -3.72 2.00 -13.20
CA GLU A 81 -3.90 0.68 -13.84
C GLU A 81 -3.96 -0.45 -12.80
N ALA A 82 -3.13 -0.40 -11.76
CA ALA A 82 -3.16 -1.39 -10.68
C ALA A 82 -4.46 -1.32 -9.85
N ARG A 83 -4.91 -0.10 -9.50
CA ARG A 83 -6.17 0.11 -8.78
C ARG A 83 -7.38 -0.40 -9.57
N GLU A 84 -7.45 -0.06 -10.85
CA GLU A 84 -8.51 -0.52 -11.75
C GLU A 84 -8.50 -2.05 -11.88
N ALA A 85 -7.33 -2.66 -12.11
CA ALA A 85 -7.20 -4.11 -12.20
C ALA A 85 -7.65 -4.82 -10.91
N TYR A 86 -7.32 -4.28 -9.74
CA TYR A 86 -7.79 -4.83 -8.46
C TYR A 86 -9.32 -4.70 -8.31
N GLN A 87 -9.89 -3.53 -8.66
CA GLN A 87 -11.33 -3.30 -8.59
C GLN A 87 -12.11 -4.24 -9.50
N ASP A 88 -11.60 -4.49 -10.71
CA ASP A 88 -12.17 -5.46 -11.65
C ASP A 88 -12.14 -6.89 -11.08
N LEU A 89 -11.02 -7.31 -10.49
CA LEU A 89 -10.91 -8.63 -9.82
C LEU A 89 -11.90 -8.74 -8.66
N LYS A 90 -11.99 -7.71 -7.83
CA LYS A 90 -12.92 -7.68 -6.69
C LYS A 90 -14.37 -7.75 -7.14
N ALA A 91 -14.74 -7.01 -8.19
CA ALA A 91 -16.08 -7.05 -8.79
C ALA A 91 -16.38 -8.43 -9.39
N GLN A 92 -15.40 -9.05 -10.07
CA GLN A 92 -15.54 -10.37 -10.68
C GLN A 92 -15.83 -11.47 -9.64
N PHE A 93 -15.18 -11.44 -8.48
CA PHE A 93 -15.33 -12.49 -7.47
C PHE A 93 -16.43 -12.24 -6.44
N ASN A 94 -16.99 -11.03 -6.38
CA ASN A 94 -18.09 -10.70 -5.48
C ASN A 94 -19.47 -11.05 -6.06
N HIS A 95 -19.58 -12.16 -6.79
CA HIS A 95 -20.84 -12.58 -7.41
C HIS A 95 -21.75 -13.24 -6.37
N ASN A 96 -22.87 -12.59 -6.08
CA ASN A 96 -23.88 -13.12 -5.19
C ASN A 96 -25.05 -13.70 -6.00
N PRO A 97 -25.25 -15.04 -6.04
CA PRO A 97 -26.33 -15.65 -6.81
C PRO A 97 -27.73 -15.21 -6.35
N TYR A 98 -27.88 -14.72 -5.11
CA TYR A 98 -29.14 -14.15 -4.62
C TYR A 98 -29.56 -12.84 -5.33
N GLN A 99 -28.65 -12.20 -6.08
CA GLN A 99 -28.89 -10.91 -6.76
C GLN A 99 -29.40 -11.05 -8.21
N GLY A 100 -29.72 -12.27 -8.68
CA GLY A 100 -30.53 -12.46 -9.89
C GLY A 100 -29.78 -12.75 -11.18
N ASN A 101 -28.51 -13.17 -11.12
CA ASN A 101 -27.70 -13.56 -12.28
C ASN A 101 -27.30 -15.05 -12.19
N VAL A 102 -28.31 -15.93 -12.22
CA VAL A 102 -28.12 -17.39 -12.18
C VAL A 102 -28.79 -18.00 -13.41
N PRO A 103 -28.14 -18.90 -14.15
CA PRO A 103 -28.78 -19.62 -15.25
C PRO A 103 -30.05 -20.35 -14.80
N ASN A 104 -31.08 -20.41 -15.65
CA ASN A 104 -32.39 -21.01 -15.31
C ASN A 104 -32.33 -22.50 -14.84
N ASN A 105 -31.24 -23.21 -15.13
CA ASN A 105 -31.06 -24.62 -14.76
C ASN A 105 -30.03 -24.82 -13.62
N ASP A 106 -29.59 -23.75 -12.96
CA ASP A 106 -28.64 -23.83 -11.85
C ASP A 106 -29.34 -23.50 -10.53
N ASP A 107 -29.05 -24.29 -9.49
CA ASP A 107 -29.78 -24.27 -8.22
C ASP A 107 -28.84 -24.47 -7.01
N PRO A 108 -29.27 -24.06 -5.80
CA PRO A 108 -28.44 -24.13 -4.59
C PRO A 108 -27.92 -25.52 -4.19
N LEU A 109 -28.52 -26.60 -4.71
CA LEU A 109 -28.13 -27.97 -4.41
C LEU A 109 -27.27 -28.58 -5.53
N SER A 110 -27.00 -27.83 -6.59
CA SER A 110 -26.16 -28.27 -7.70
C SER A 110 -24.74 -28.57 -7.20
N GLN A 111 -24.27 -29.77 -7.52
CA GLN A 111 -22.89 -30.21 -7.26
C GLN A 111 -21.96 -29.99 -8.46
N SER A 112 -22.46 -29.38 -9.54
CA SER A 112 -21.65 -29.10 -10.71
C SER A 112 -20.57 -28.07 -10.37
N ASN A 113 -19.35 -28.26 -10.88
CA ASN A 113 -18.28 -27.26 -10.76
C ASN A 113 -18.57 -26.01 -11.59
N GLU A 114 -19.50 -26.07 -12.53
CA GLU A 114 -19.97 -24.92 -13.32
C GLU A 114 -21.12 -24.17 -12.62
N SER A 115 -21.59 -24.67 -11.48
CA SER A 115 -22.67 -24.04 -10.72
C SER A 115 -22.17 -22.76 -10.03
N VAL A 116 -22.93 -21.69 -10.24
CA VAL A 116 -22.76 -20.41 -9.54
C VAL A 116 -22.97 -20.61 -8.04
N TRP A 117 -23.90 -21.48 -7.65
CA TRP A 117 -24.17 -21.79 -6.25
C TRP A 117 -23.03 -22.56 -5.59
N ASN A 118 -22.52 -23.60 -6.25
CA ASN A 118 -21.37 -24.36 -5.73
C ASN A 118 -20.16 -23.44 -5.54
N GLN A 119 -19.85 -22.60 -6.54
CA GLN A 119 -18.78 -21.62 -6.44
C GLN A 119 -19.01 -20.65 -5.28
N HIS A 120 -20.22 -20.12 -5.14
CA HIS A 120 -20.58 -19.21 -4.06
C HIS A 120 -20.38 -19.84 -2.67
N PHE A 121 -20.77 -21.10 -2.46
CA PHE A 121 -20.53 -21.77 -1.18
C PHE A 121 -19.04 -22.03 -0.94
N CYS A 122 -18.29 -22.45 -1.96
CA CYS A 122 -16.83 -22.57 -1.87
C CYS A 122 -16.18 -21.24 -1.47
N ASP A 123 -16.64 -20.13 -2.06
CA ASP A 123 -16.15 -18.79 -1.76
C ASP A 123 -16.45 -18.34 -0.33
N GLN A 124 -17.66 -18.65 0.16
CA GLN A 124 -18.01 -18.35 1.55
C GLN A 124 -17.11 -19.10 2.53
N GLU A 125 -16.85 -20.39 2.30
CA GLU A 125 -15.97 -21.17 3.16
C GLU A 125 -14.52 -20.68 3.11
N LEU A 126 -14.02 -20.34 1.92
CA LEU A 126 -12.70 -19.72 1.75
C LEU A 126 -12.62 -18.37 2.49
N SER A 127 -13.62 -17.51 2.33
CA SER A 127 -13.66 -16.21 3.03
C SER A 127 -13.70 -16.37 4.54
N LYS A 128 -14.49 -17.33 5.06
CA LYS A 128 -14.54 -17.64 6.50
C LYS A 128 -13.18 -18.07 7.04
N LEU A 129 -12.48 -18.96 6.32
CA LEU A 129 -11.15 -19.43 6.71
C LEU A 129 -10.15 -18.27 6.76
N ILE A 130 -10.12 -17.43 5.72
CA ILE A 130 -9.27 -16.24 5.68
C ILE A 130 -9.59 -15.30 6.84
N ARG A 131 -10.88 -15.03 7.12
CA ARG A 131 -11.30 -14.13 8.22
C ARG A 131 -10.83 -14.62 9.58
N GLN A 132 -10.90 -15.94 9.84
CA GLN A 132 -10.41 -16.51 11.09
C GLN A 132 -8.91 -16.24 11.29
N ASP A 133 -8.12 -16.38 10.23
CA ASP A 133 -6.70 -16.09 10.27
C ASP A 133 -6.43 -14.58 10.44
N VAL A 134 -7.08 -13.73 9.65
CA VAL A 134 -6.96 -12.27 9.76
C VAL A 134 -7.31 -11.78 11.17
N GLN A 135 -8.35 -12.35 11.81
CA GLN A 135 -8.73 -12.02 13.18
C GLN A 135 -7.64 -12.33 14.20
N ARG A 136 -6.72 -13.27 13.97
CA ARG A 136 -5.62 -13.57 14.89
C ARG A 136 -4.28 -12.95 14.51
N THR A 137 -4.22 -12.16 13.42
CA THR A 137 -2.99 -11.47 12.99
C THR A 137 -2.55 -10.41 14.00
N PHE A 138 -1.31 -10.54 14.51
CA PHE A 138 -0.65 -9.59 15.41
C PHE A 138 -1.59 -8.99 16.49
N PRO A 139 -2.11 -9.83 17.41
CA PRO A 139 -3.20 -9.45 18.32
C PRO A 139 -2.84 -8.33 19.29
N GLY A 140 -1.55 -8.09 19.53
CA GLY A 140 -1.05 -6.97 20.36
C GLY A 140 -1.00 -5.61 19.66
N ILE A 141 -1.45 -5.51 18.40
CA ILE A 141 -1.43 -4.28 17.61
C ILE A 141 -2.86 -3.88 17.25
N ASP A 142 -3.33 -2.77 17.84
CA ASP A 142 -4.71 -2.26 17.69
C ASP A 142 -5.12 -2.00 16.24
N PHE A 143 -4.16 -1.65 15.37
CA PHE A 143 -4.40 -1.44 13.94
C PHE A 143 -5.12 -2.64 13.29
N PHE A 144 -4.69 -3.87 13.59
CA PHE A 144 -5.28 -5.10 13.02
C PHE A 144 -6.57 -5.54 13.71
N ARG A 145 -7.01 -4.82 14.75
CA ARG A 145 -8.29 -5.06 15.42
C ARG A 145 -9.43 -4.28 14.76
N LYS A 146 -9.11 -3.26 13.94
CA LYS A 146 -10.09 -2.42 13.27
C LYS A 146 -10.88 -3.24 12.23
N PRO A 147 -12.23 -3.21 12.25
CA PRO A 147 -13.05 -3.98 11.30
C PRO A 147 -12.71 -3.68 9.83
N GLN A 148 -12.51 -2.40 9.49
CA GLN A 148 -12.12 -1.99 8.14
C GLN A 148 -10.80 -2.63 7.68
N ILE A 149 -9.80 -2.71 8.56
CA ILE A 149 -8.50 -3.32 8.22
C ILE A 149 -8.64 -4.84 8.03
N GLN A 150 -9.44 -5.50 8.86
CA GLN A 150 -9.70 -6.93 8.71
C GLN A 150 -10.47 -7.23 7.41
N GLU A 151 -11.40 -6.36 7.03
CA GLU A 151 -12.12 -6.45 5.76
C GLU A 151 -11.17 -6.29 4.57
N ILE A 152 -10.36 -5.23 4.55
CA ILE A 152 -9.31 -4.99 3.53
C ILE A 152 -8.43 -6.23 3.36
N MET A 153 -7.85 -6.73 4.46
CA MET A 153 -6.98 -7.91 4.41
C MET A 153 -7.70 -9.16 3.90
N THR A 154 -8.96 -9.35 4.30
CA THR A 154 -9.76 -10.49 3.84
C THR A 154 -10.02 -10.41 2.34
N ASN A 155 -10.39 -9.23 1.84
CA ASN A 155 -10.68 -9.01 0.42
C ASN A 155 -9.45 -9.28 -0.44
N ILE A 156 -8.29 -8.72 -0.07
CA ILE A 156 -7.04 -8.90 -0.81
C ILE A 156 -6.66 -10.39 -0.88
N LEU A 157 -6.67 -11.10 0.26
CA LEU A 157 -6.33 -12.52 0.32
C LEU A 157 -7.33 -13.40 -0.45
N PHE A 158 -8.62 -13.03 -0.42
CA PHE A 158 -9.66 -13.72 -1.16
C PHE A 158 -9.48 -13.54 -2.67
N CYS A 159 -9.27 -12.31 -3.14
CA CYS A 159 -8.97 -12.01 -4.54
C CYS A 159 -7.72 -12.77 -4.99
N TYR A 160 -6.64 -12.75 -4.22
CA TYR A 160 -5.42 -13.51 -4.52
C TYR A 160 -5.71 -15.02 -4.68
N ALA A 161 -6.43 -15.61 -3.72
CA ALA A 161 -6.74 -17.03 -3.74
C ALA A 161 -7.60 -17.43 -4.95
N ARG A 162 -8.57 -16.59 -5.33
CA ARG A 162 -9.43 -16.80 -6.50
C ARG A 162 -8.71 -16.63 -7.83
N SER A 163 -7.81 -15.65 -7.93
CA SER A 163 -6.96 -15.47 -9.11
C SER A 163 -5.90 -16.55 -9.25
N ASN A 164 -5.55 -17.26 -8.18
CA ASN A 164 -4.47 -18.26 -8.16
C ASN A 164 -4.94 -19.62 -7.64
N PRO A 165 -5.88 -20.32 -8.31
CA PRO A 165 -6.56 -21.50 -7.78
C PRO A 165 -5.63 -22.68 -7.47
N LEU A 166 -4.46 -22.78 -8.12
CA LEU A 166 -3.47 -23.83 -7.86
C LEU A 166 -2.81 -23.69 -6.49
N ILE A 167 -2.52 -22.45 -6.07
CA ILE A 167 -1.91 -22.16 -4.77
C ILE A 167 -3.01 -22.00 -3.72
N CYS A 168 -4.07 -21.26 -4.10
CA CYS A 168 -5.16 -20.80 -3.26
C CYS A 168 -4.64 -20.07 -2.01
N TYR A 169 -5.50 -19.84 -1.03
CA TYR A 169 -5.07 -19.34 0.28
C TYR A 169 -4.33 -20.42 1.07
N ARG A 170 -3.25 -20.02 1.76
CA ARG A 170 -2.54 -20.86 2.73
C ARG A 170 -2.37 -20.10 4.04
N GLN A 171 -2.57 -20.81 5.15
CA GLN A 171 -2.29 -20.28 6.48
C GLN A 171 -0.88 -19.70 6.53
N GLY A 172 -0.75 -18.47 7.02
CA GLY A 172 0.50 -17.70 7.00
C GLY A 172 0.48 -16.54 6.01
N MET A 173 -0.28 -16.60 4.90
CA MET A 173 -0.36 -15.49 3.93
C MET A 173 -0.83 -14.17 4.54
N HIS A 174 -1.72 -14.21 5.53
CA HIS A 174 -2.13 -13.05 6.33
C HIS A 174 -0.98 -12.31 7.04
N GLU A 175 0.07 -13.01 7.46
CA GLU A 175 1.24 -12.42 8.13
C GLU A 175 2.19 -11.77 7.14
N LEU A 176 2.16 -12.19 5.86
CA LEU A 176 2.89 -11.55 4.77
C LEU A 176 2.19 -10.26 4.32
N LEU A 177 0.86 -10.26 4.23
CA LEU A 177 0.08 -9.09 3.82
C LEU A 177 0.08 -8.00 4.90
N ALA A 178 -0.05 -8.38 6.17
CA ALA A 178 -0.16 -7.44 7.29
C ALA A 178 0.90 -6.32 7.32
N PRO A 179 2.21 -6.58 7.17
CA PRO A 179 3.21 -5.52 7.13
C PRO A 179 3.04 -4.57 5.93
N LEU A 180 2.56 -5.04 4.77
CA LEU A 180 2.32 -4.20 3.60
C LEU A 180 1.20 -3.17 3.88
N VAL A 181 0.05 -3.67 4.33
CA VAL A 181 -1.10 -2.81 4.69
C VAL A 181 -0.70 -1.79 5.77
N PHE A 182 0.10 -2.24 6.76
CA PHE A 182 0.55 -1.36 7.84
C PHE A 182 1.48 -0.24 7.37
N ILE A 183 2.48 -0.54 6.52
CA ILE A 183 3.42 0.50 6.06
C ILE A 183 2.75 1.50 5.13
N ILE A 184 1.84 1.06 4.26
CA ILE A 184 1.08 1.95 3.37
C ILE A 184 0.19 2.87 4.20
N HIS A 185 -0.54 2.31 5.18
CA HIS A 185 -1.32 3.11 6.12
C HIS A 185 -0.47 4.13 6.87
N SER A 186 0.72 3.72 7.35
CA SER A 186 1.65 4.61 8.05
C SER A 186 2.02 5.82 7.19
N ASP A 187 2.41 5.60 5.93
CA ASP A 187 2.79 6.69 5.03
C ASP A 187 1.59 7.61 4.69
N HIS A 188 0.39 7.05 4.52
CA HIS A 188 -0.85 7.85 4.38
C HIS A 188 -1.11 8.76 5.58
N ARG A 189 -0.86 8.26 6.81
CA ARG A 189 -1.02 9.05 8.04
C ARG A 189 0.02 10.17 8.13
N VAL A 190 1.27 9.92 7.70
CA VAL A 190 2.29 10.95 7.64
C VAL A 190 1.89 12.05 6.66
N LEU A 191 1.45 11.70 5.44
CA LEU A 191 1.01 12.69 4.45
C LEU A 191 -0.17 13.52 4.97
N SER A 192 -1.15 12.86 5.60
CA SER A 192 -2.32 13.55 6.19
C SER A 192 -1.89 14.57 7.26
N HIS A 193 -0.96 14.18 8.15
CA HIS A 193 -0.42 15.09 9.15
C HIS A 193 0.33 16.28 8.52
N VAL A 194 1.09 16.06 7.45
CA VAL A 194 1.75 17.15 6.71
C VAL A 194 0.73 18.11 6.11
N LYS A 195 -0.36 17.61 5.50
CA LYS A 195 -1.45 18.43 4.96
C LYS A 195 -2.17 19.26 6.03
N ASP A 196 -2.27 18.76 7.27
CA ASP A 196 -2.86 19.52 8.38
C ASP A 196 -1.96 20.68 8.83
N LEU A 197 -0.63 20.54 8.69
CA LEU A 197 0.35 21.57 9.05
C LEU A 197 0.55 22.62 7.96
N VAL A 198 0.48 22.21 6.69
CA VAL A 198 0.65 23.09 5.53
C VAL A 198 -0.46 22.86 4.51
N GLN A 199 -1.12 23.94 4.10
CA GLN A 199 -2.23 23.87 3.13
C GLN A 199 -1.82 23.28 1.77
N CYS A 200 -0.54 23.35 1.40
CA CYS A 200 -0.02 22.70 0.20
C CYS A 200 1.44 22.24 0.36
N VAL A 201 1.74 21.08 -0.21
CA VAL A 201 3.11 20.59 -0.43
C VAL A 201 3.68 21.32 -1.65
N LYS A 202 4.93 21.80 -1.57
CA LYS A 202 5.54 22.66 -2.58
C LYS A 202 5.98 21.89 -3.83
N TYR A 203 6.43 20.66 -3.68
CA TYR A 203 7.08 19.88 -4.74
C TYR A 203 6.24 18.69 -5.16
N ASP A 204 5.93 18.64 -6.46
CA ASP A 204 5.09 17.62 -7.11
C ASP A 204 3.89 17.13 -6.26
N PRO A 205 3.05 18.06 -5.76
CA PRO A 205 1.98 17.72 -4.83
C PRO A 205 0.96 16.78 -5.45
N HIS A 206 0.73 16.86 -6.77
CA HIS A 206 -0.25 16.02 -7.45
C HIS A 206 0.16 14.54 -7.41
N THR A 207 1.39 14.22 -7.85
CA THR A 207 1.90 12.85 -7.85
C THR A 207 1.91 12.27 -6.45
N LEU A 208 2.44 13.02 -5.49
CA LEU A 208 2.53 12.58 -4.11
C LEU A 208 1.15 12.29 -3.50
N GLN A 209 0.19 13.19 -3.72
CA GLN A 209 -1.15 13.06 -3.14
C GLN A 209 -1.93 11.90 -3.71
N GLU A 210 -1.78 11.63 -5.00
CA GLU A 210 -2.50 10.54 -5.64
C GLU A 210 -1.89 9.17 -5.34
N ILE A 211 -0.56 9.07 -5.27
CA ILE A 211 0.14 7.81 -4.98
C ILE A 211 -0.05 7.34 -3.54
N LEU A 212 -0.19 8.27 -2.59
CA LEU A 212 -0.40 8.02 -1.16
C LEU A 212 -1.81 8.42 -0.71
N ASP A 213 -2.79 8.19 -1.58
CA ASP A 213 -4.19 8.52 -1.30
C ASP A 213 -4.79 7.52 -0.29
N PRO A 214 -5.20 7.98 0.91
CA PRO A 214 -5.73 7.11 1.96
C PRO A 214 -6.99 6.34 1.56
N GLU A 215 -7.76 6.82 0.58
CA GLU A 215 -8.98 6.14 0.13
C GLU A 215 -8.68 4.81 -0.59
N PHE A 216 -7.46 4.63 -1.09
CA PHE A 216 -7.03 3.46 -1.86
C PHE A 216 -6.14 2.49 -1.07
N LEU A 217 -6.24 2.50 0.27
CA LEU A 217 -5.44 1.60 1.11
C LEU A 217 -5.60 0.12 0.72
N GLU A 218 -6.79 -0.30 0.29
CA GLU A 218 -7.02 -1.69 -0.12
C GLU A 218 -6.33 -2.00 -1.46
N GLU A 219 -6.59 -1.19 -2.47
CA GLU A 219 -6.05 -1.35 -3.81
C GLU A 219 -4.51 -1.22 -3.87
N ASP A 220 -3.93 -0.44 -2.95
CA ASP A 220 -2.51 -0.15 -2.94
C ASP A 220 -1.68 -1.17 -2.13
N SER A 221 -2.35 -2.08 -1.40
CA SER A 221 -1.76 -3.09 -0.51
C SER A 221 -1.57 -4.46 -1.16
#